data_AF-A0A6L5G8M5-F1
#
_entry.id   AF-A0A6L5G8M5-F1
#
_cell.length_a   1.000
_cell.length_b   1.000
_cell.length_c   1.000
_cell.angle_alpha   90.00
_cell.angle_beta   90.00
_cell.angle_gamma   90.00
#
_symmetry.space_group_name_H-M   'P 1'
#
loop_
_entity.id
_entity.type
_entity.pdbx_description
1 polymer ?
#
loop_
_entity_poly.entity_id
_entity_poly.type
_entity_poly.pdbx_seq_one_letter_code
_entity_poly.pdbx_strand_id
1 'polypeptide(L)'
;MGGLAPEERKRLEEVVAARIGARSGGAAALTAAYLDAVERNAYARTVGPGPVPTSLTSERAELLFEICSRLERVVEDFEIQALFRVTETQARSMRKMLLATHTDEANRLDHAWSLVGARRAGRRKGAKVTGEVIVFDDEDRRNAFTAFAARTGVQVERVLGEGDRPWQVIVADDYPADRLPE
;
A
#
# COMPACT_ATOMS: atom_id res chain seq x y z
N MET A 1 -10.27 -4.55 -15.82
CA MET A 1 -10.00 -3.09 -15.70
C MET A 1 -10.88 -2.55 -14.59
N GLY A 2 -10.28 -2.04 -13.52
CA GLY A 2 -11.00 -1.60 -12.32
C GLY A 2 -11.62 -0.23 -12.50
N GLY A 3 -12.85 -0.19 -12.99
CA GLY A 3 -13.74 0.97 -12.89
C GLY A 3 -14.68 0.83 -11.68
N LEU A 4 -15.48 1.86 -11.41
CA LEU A 4 -16.53 1.79 -10.39
C LEU A 4 -17.47 0.60 -10.65
N ALA A 5 -17.80 -0.15 -9.60
CA ALA A 5 -18.83 -1.17 -9.63
C ALA A 5 -20.19 -0.55 -10.01
N PRO A 6 -21.13 -1.33 -10.58
CA PRO A 6 -22.45 -0.82 -10.98
C PRO A 6 -23.18 -0.07 -9.86
N GLU A 7 -23.09 -0.58 -8.63
CA GLU A 7 -23.71 0.04 -7.45
C GLU A 7 -23.03 1.36 -7.04
N GLU A 8 -21.71 1.45 -7.16
CA GLU A 8 -20.94 2.67 -6.87
C GLU A 8 -21.26 3.77 -7.90
N ARG A 9 -21.38 3.39 -9.17
CA ARG A 9 -21.79 4.30 -10.25
C ARG A 9 -23.20 4.83 -10.00
N LYS A 10 -24.16 3.95 -9.69
CA LYS A 10 -25.53 4.33 -9.35
C LYS A 10 -25.56 5.28 -8.14
N ARG A 11 -24.77 4.98 -7.11
CA ARG A 11 -24.67 5.84 -5.93
C ARG A 11 -24.11 7.21 -6.26
N LEU A 12 -23.11 7.30 -7.13
CA LEU A 12 -22.55 8.55 -7.60
C LEU A 12 -23.60 9.38 -8.36
N GLU A 13 -24.38 8.73 -9.23
CA GLU A 13 -25.48 9.38 -9.96
C GLU A 13 -26.53 9.97 -9.01
N GLU A 14 -26.94 9.24 -7.97
CA GLU A 14 -27.85 9.72 -6.93
C GLU A 14 -27.30 10.96 -6.20
N VAL A 15 -26.02 10.92 -5.83
CA VAL A 15 -25.34 12.04 -5.13
C VAL A 15 -25.23 13.26 -6.04
N VAL A 16 -24.85 13.07 -7.30
CA VAL A 16 -24.77 14.15 -8.29
C VAL A 16 -26.15 14.74 -8.52
N ALA A 17 -27.18 13.90 -8.72
CA ALA A 17 -28.56 14.33 -8.91
C ALA A 17 -29.07 15.16 -7.71
N ALA A 18 -28.78 14.72 -6.48
CA ALA A 18 -29.15 15.45 -5.27
C ALA A 18 -28.46 16.82 -5.18
N ARG A 19 -27.17 16.92 -5.56
CA ARG A 19 -26.38 18.16 -5.51
C ARG A 19 -26.80 19.18 -6.57
N ILE A 20 -27.18 18.74 -7.76
CA ILE A 20 -27.58 19.65 -8.86
C ILE A 20 -29.07 20.06 -8.82
N GLY A 21 -29.89 19.40 -8.01
CA GLY A 21 -31.29 19.75 -7.77
C GLY A 21 -32.19 19.60 -9.00
N ALA A 22 -33.18 20.49 -9.17
CA ALA A 22 -34.22 20.42 -10.22
C ALA A 22 -33.71 20.43 -11.68
N ARG A 23 -32.39 20.57 -11.91
CA ARG A 23 -31.72 20.39 -13.21
C ARG A 23 -31.31 18.92 -13.47
N SER A 24 -31.84 17.99 -12.69
CA SER A 24 -31.44 16.58 -12.58
C SER A 24 -31.59 15.73 -13.85
N GLY A 25 -32.30 16.20 -14.88
CA GLY A 25 -32.50 15.44 -16.12
C GLY A 25 -31.22 15.03 -16.84
N GLY A 26 -30.08 15.66 -16.52
CA GLY A 26 -28.75 15.34 -17.06
C GLY A 26 -27.79 14.67 -16.08
N ALA A 27 -28.20 14.25 -14.88
CA ALA A 27 -27.27 13.74 -13.85
C ALA A 27 -26.49 12.51 -14.32
N ALA A 28 -27.17 11.54 -14.95
CA ALA A 28 -26.53 10.33 -15.47
C ALA A 28 -25.52 10.66 -16.59
N ALA A 29 -25.90 11.55 -17.52
CA ALA A 29 -25.03 11.99 -18.60
C ALA A 29 -23.81 12.78 -18.08
N LEU A 30 -24.01 13.63 -17.06
CA LEU A 30 -22.94 14.38 -16.41
C LEU A 30 -21.99 13.46 -15.65
N THR A 31 -22.50 12.49 -14.89
CA THR A 31 -21.68 11.47 -14.21
C THR A 31 -20.86 10.67 -15.21
N ALA A 32 -21.46 10.24 -16.31
CA ALA A 32 -20.76 9.50 -17.36
C ALA A 32 -19.63 10.33 -17.99
N ALA A 33 -19.92 11.59 -18.37
CA ALA A 33 -18.92 12.49 -18.92
C ALA A 33 -17.80 12.83 -17.92
N TYR A 34 -18.15 12.98 -16.63
CA TYR A 34 -17.18 13.22 -15.56
C TYR A 34 -16.21 12.04 -15.40
N LEU A 35 -16.72 10.80 -15.34
CA LEU A 35 -15.87 9.61 -15.19
C LEU A 35 -14.94 9.40 -16.39
N ASP A 36 -15.44 9.58 -17.63
CA ASP A 36 -14.60 9.54 -18.84
C ASP A 36 -13.52 10.63 -18.81
N ALA A 37 -13.88 11.85 -18.40
CA ALA A 37 -12.92 12.94 -18.26
C ALA A 37 -11.85 12.67 -17.19
N VAL A 38 -12.22 12.05 -16.06
CA VAL A 38 -11.27 11.65 -14.99
C VAL A 38 -10.29 10.61 -15.51
N GLU A 39 -10.75 9.57 -16.20
CA GLU A 39 -9.90 8.52 -16.76
C GLU A 39 -8.92 9.09 -17.80
N ARG A 40 -9.42 9.91 -18.73
CA ARG A 40 -8.58 10.60 -19.71
C ARG A 40 -7.59 11.56 -19.07
N ASN A 41 -7.99 12.26 -18.01
CA ASN A 41 -7.10 13.16 -17.28
C ASN A 41 -5.98 12.38 -16.59
N ALA A 42 -6.30 11.26 -15.93
CA ALA A 42 -5.33 10.37 -15.32
C ALA A 42 -4.33 9.85 -16.37
N TYR A 43 -4.83 9.32 -17.50
CA TYR A 43 -3.99 8.90 -18.61
C TYR A 43 -3.07 10.03 -19.10
N ALA A 44 -3.63 11.19 -19.42
CA ALA A 44 -2.87 12.33 -19.93
C ALA A 44 -1.81 12.83 -18.93
N ARG A 45 -2.07 12.77 -17.63
CA ARG A 45 -1.08 13.09 -16.60
C ARG A 45 0.08 12.09 -16.58
N THR A 46 -0.21 10.81 -16.74
CA THR A 46 0.80 9.75 -16.73
C THR A 46 1.59 9.69 -18.04
N VAL A 47 0.98 9.89 -19.20
CA VAL A 47 1.68 9.75 -20.49
C VAL A 47 2.09 11.08 -21.15
N GLY A 48 1.47 12.19 -20.76
CA GLY A 48 1.64 13.47 -21.46
C GLY A 48 3.02 14.10 -21.23
N PRO A 49 3.54 14.90 -22.16
CA PRO A 49 4.80 15.61 -21.97
C PRO A 49 4.67 16.74 -20.93
N GLY A 50 5.71 16.96 -20.11
CA GLY A 50 5.79 18.10 -19.17
C GLY A 50 5.42 17.77 -17.71
N PRO A 51 5.74 18.67 -16.76
CA PRO A 51 5.53 18.44 -15.32
C PRO A 51 4.04 18.43 -14.97
N VAL A 52 3.62 17.48 -14.12
CA VAL A 52 2.24 17.42 -13.62
C VAL A 52 2.06 18.49 -12.54
N PRO A 53 0.98 19.31 -12.57
CA PRO A 53 0.74 20.36 -11.57
C PRO A 53 0.86 19.85 -10.13
N THR A 54 1.68 20.53 -9.33
CA THR A 54 2.05 20.17 -7.95
C THR A 54 0.98 20.54 -6.92
N SER A 55 -0.12 21.18 -7.33
CA SER A 55 -1.19 21.68 -6.45
C SER A 55 -2.10 20.60 -5.83
N LEU A 56 -1.80 19.32 -6.02
CA LEU A 56 -2.68 18.19 -5.67
C LEU A 56 -2.07 17.20 -4.67
N THR A 57 -1.20 17.66 -3.78
CA THR A 57 -0.47 16.79 -2.85
C THR A 57 -1.40 15.94 -1.98
N SER A 58 -2.48 16.52 -1.45
CA SER A 58 -3.46 15.78 -0.62
C SER A 58 -4.25 14.75 -1.41
N GLU A 59 -4.76 15.11 -2.59
CA GLU A 59 -5.47 14.18 -3.49
C GLU A 59 -4.56 13.00 -3.90
N ARG A 60 -3.28 13.28 -4.18
CA ARG A 60 -2.32 12.22 -4.50
C ARG A 60 -1.99 11.33 -3.30
N ALA A 61 -2.03 11.85 -2.07
CA ALA A 61 -1.83 11.05 -0.87
C ALA A 61 -3.01 10.09 -0.64
N GLU A 62 -4.24 10.53 -0.87
CA GLU A 62 -5.44 9.67 -0.82
C GLU A 62 -5.41 8.61 -1.92
N LEU A 63 -5.08 8.99 -3.16
CA LEU A 63 -4.87 8.04 -4.27
C LEU A 63 -3.77 7.03 -3.94
N LEU A 64 -2.68 7.48 -3.34
CA LEU A 64 -1.58 6.61 -2.93
C LEU A 64 -2.03 5.60 -1.87
N PHE A 65 -2.85 6.02 -0.89
CA PHE A 65 -3.42 5.12 0.11
C PHE A 65 -4.34 4.06 -0.52
N GLU A 66 -5.20 4.46 -1.45
CA GLU A 66 -6.08 3.55 -2.18
C GLU A 66 -5.28 2.52 -3.00
N ILE A 67 -4.22 2.96 -3.68
CA ILE A 67 -3.30 2.08 -4.42
C ILE A 67 -2.63 1.09 -3.46
N CYS A 68 -2.10 1.57 -2.34
CA CYS A 68 -1.44 0.71 -1.34
C CYS A 68 -2.41 -0.33 -0.77
N SER A 69 -3.66 0.07 -0.51
CA SER A 69 -4.70 -0.82 0.00
C SER A 69 -5.05 -1.92 -1.01
N ARG A 70 -5.16 -1.57 -2.30
CA ARG A 70 -5.44 -2.55 -3.37
C ARG A 70 -4.28 -3.51 -3.64
N LEU A 71 -3.04 -3.05 -3.45
CA LEU A 71 -1.84 -3.86 -3.62
C LEU A 71 -1.42 -4.58 -2.33
N GLU A 72 -2.17 -4.37 -1.25
CA GLU A 72 -1.91 -4.89 0.09
C GLU A 72 -0.49 -4.58 0.60
N ARG A 73 0.10 -3.45 0.18
CA ARG A 73 1.46 -3.02 0.56
C ARG A 73 1.67 -1.53 0.41
N VAL A 74 2.62 -0.97 1.14
CA VAL A 74 3.08 0.39 0.87
C VAL A 74 3.95 0.38 -0.40
N VAL A 75 3.58 1.16 -1.41
CA VAL A 75 4.38 1.29 -2.64
C VAL A 75 5.67 2.06 -2.41
N GLU A 76 6.68 1.77 -3.22
CA GLU A 76 8.04 2.27 -3.06
C GLU A 76 8.25 3.63 -3.74
N ASP A 77 9.32 4.33 -3.36
CA ASP A 77 9.61 5.68 -3.86
C ASP A 77 9.70 5.73 -5.40
N PHE A 78 10.27 4.71 -6.06
CA PHE A 78 10.36 4.67 -7.53
C PHE A 78 9.00 4.43 -8.19
N GLU A 79 8.10 3.69 -7.55
CA GLU A 79 6.74 3.45 -8.06
C GLU A 79 5.92 4.74 -7.97
N ILE A 80 6.06 5.47 -6.85
CA ILE A 80 5.46 6.79 -6.67
C ILE A 80 6.01 7.77 -7.71
N GLN A 81 7.33 7.76 -7.98
CA GLN A 81 7.94 8.57 -9.04
C GLN A 81 7.33 8.26 -10.41
N ALA A 82 7.18 6.98 -10.76
CA ALA A 82 6.63 6.55 -12.03
C ALA A 82 5.15 6.96 -12.17
N LEU A 83 4.34 6.70 -11.15
CA LEU A 83 2.90 6.94 -11.17
C LEU A 83 2.56 8.44 -11.21
N PHE A 84 3.27 9.25 -10.43
CA PHE A 84 2.95 10.68 -10.27
C PHE A 84 3.86 11.62 -11.04
N ARG A 85 4.90 11.08 -11.71
CA ARG A 85 5.90 11.84 -12.47
C ARG A 85 6.52 12.96 -11.65
N VAL A 86 6.96 12.59 -10.47
CA VAL A 86 7.59 13.47 -9.48
C VAL A 86 9.06 13.08 -9.32
N THR A 87 9.84 13.98 -8.72
CA THR A 87 11.23 13.65 -8.35
C THR A 87 11.25 12.64 -7.19
N GLU A 88 12.37 11.94 -7.02
CA GLU A 88 12.58 11.05 -5.88
C GLU A 88 12.33 11.75 -4.53
N THR A 89 12.82 12.99 -4.38
CA THR A 89 12.61 13.79 -3.16
C THR A 89 11.12 14.01 -2.87
N GLN A 90 10.33 14.29 -3.91
CA GLN A 90 8.88 14.48 -3.79
C GLN A 90 8.19 13.15 -3.47
N ALA A 91 8.56 12.07 -4.14
CA ALA A 91 8.02 10.73 -3.86
C ALA A 91 8.27 10.30 -2.42
N ARG A 92 9.50 10.47 -1.92
CA ARG A 92 9.85 10.20 -0.52
C ARG A 92 9.01 11.04 0.45
N SER A 93 8.78 12.31 0.12
CA SER A 93 7.95 13.21 0.93
C SER A 93 6.48 12.75 0.96
N MET A 94 5.94 12.32 -0.18
CA MET A 94 4.59 11.77 -0.29
C MET A 94 4.44 10.46 0.50
N ARG A 95 5.40 9.53 0.36
CA ARG A 95 5.41 8.29 1.13
C ARG A 95 5.49 8.56 2.63
N LYS A 96 6.34 9.50 3.05
CA LYS A 96 6.42 9.90 4.47
C LYS A 96 5.08 10.46 4.98
N MET A 97 4.39 11.26 4.17
CA MET A 97 3.07 11.81 4.51
C MET A 97 2.03 10.68 4.65
N LEU A 98 1.98 9.74 3.70
CA LEU A 98 1.12 8.56 3.77
C LEU A 98 1.33 7.79 5.09
N LEU A 99 2.59 7.47 5.40
CA LEU A 99 2.94 6.74 6.63
C LEU A 99 2.54 7.50 7.89
N ALA A 100 2.68 8.83 7.90
CA ALA A 100 2.30 9.67 9.03
C ALA A 100 0.78 9.77 9.22
N THR A 101 0.01 9.86 8.12
CA THR A 101 -1.44 10.01 8.17
C THR A 101 -2.16 8.69 8.45
N HIS A 102 -1.65 7.58 7.92
CA HIS A 102 -2.28 6.25 7.98
C HIS A 102 -1.34 5.23 8.63
N THR A 103 -0.77 5.58 9.79
CA THR A 103 0.28 4.76 10.42
C THR A 103 -0.16 3.33 10.70
N ASP A 104 -1.37 3.15 11.24
CA ASP A 104 -1.88 1.83 11.62
C ASP A 104 -2.17 0.97 10.39
N GLU A 105 -2.81 1.54 9.37
CA GLU A 105 -3.10 0.84 8.12
C GLU A 105 -1.82 0.54 7.34
N ALA A 106 -0.88 1.48 7.25
CA ALA A 106 0.39 1.25 6.56
C ALA A 106 1.21 0.14 7.24
N ASN A 107 1.23 0.12 8.58
CA ASN A 107 1.87 -0.96 9.33
C ASN A 107 1.21 -2.32 9.04
N ARG A 108 -0.13 -2.35 8.98
CA ARG A 108 -0.88 -3.56 8.65
C ARG A 108 -0.59 -4.04 7.21
N LEU A 109 -0.51 -3.12 6.24
CA LEU A 109 -0.22 -3.43 4.84
C LEU A 109 1.21 -3.97 4.69
N ASP A 110 2.21 -3.29 5.25
CA ASP A 110 3.61 -3.77 5.22
C ASP A 110 3.73 -5.16 5.86
N HIS A 111 3.04 -5.40 6.98
CA HIS A 111 3.04 -6.69 7.64
C HIS A 111 2.40 -7.78 6.76
N ALA A 112 1.18 -7.55 6.25
CA ALA A 112 0.48 -8.50 5.39
C ALA A 112 1.32 -8.84 4.15
N TRP A 113 1.86 -7.82 3.48
CA TRP A 113 2.78 -7.99 2.37
C TRP A 113 3.99 -8.83 2.77
N SER A 114 4.67 -8.49 3.86
CA SER A 114 5.89 -9.19 4.26
C SER A 114 5.69 -10.70 4.50
N LEU A 115 4.47 -11.15 4.80
CA LEU A 115 4.14 -12.55 5.04
C LEU A 115 3.70 -13.34 3.80
N VAL A 116 3.47 -12.69 2.66
CA VAL A 116 3.10 -13.40 1.42
C VAL A 116 4.25 -14.32 1.01
N GLY A 117 3.96 -15.63 0.91
CA GLY A 117 4.95 -16.67 0.58
C GLY A 117 5.90 -17.04 1.74
N ALA A 118 5.85 -16.32 2.86
CA ALA A 118 6.61 -16.67 4.04
C ALA A 118 6.08 -17.98 4.65
N ARG A 119 6.95 -18.71 5.35
CA ARG A 119 6.61 -19.98 6.00
C ARG A 119 7.31 -20.16 7.33
N ARG A 120 6.71 -20.95 8.21
CA ARG A 120 7.36 -21.40 9.44
C ARG A 120 8.43 -22.45 9.14
N ALA A 121 9.55 -22.38 9.86
CA ALA A 121 10.65 -23.33 9.80
C ALA A 121 10.99 -23.93 11.16
N GLY A 122 10.06 -23.84 12.11
CA GLY A 122 10.18 -24.37 13.45
C GLY A 122 10.87 -23.40 14.41
N ARG A 123 11.08 -23.87 15.63
CA ARG A 123 11.57 -23.06 16.74
C ARG A 123 13.10 -23.04 16.81
N ARG A 124 13.69 -21.87 17.05
CA ARG A 124 15.14 -21.71 17.25
C ARG A 124 15.43 -20.73 18.38
N LYS A 125 16.52 -21.00 19.11
CA LYS A 125 17.12 -20.06 20.05
C LYS A 125 18.21 -19.28 19.35
N GLY A 126 18.01 -17.98 19.17
CA GLY A 126 19.00 -17.02 18.68
C GLY A 126 19.89 -16.49 19.80
N ALA A 127 20.69 -15.49 19.47
CA ALA A 127 21.57 -14.81 20.41
C ALA A 127 20.80 -13.92 21.41
N LYS A 128 19.67 -13.35 20.98
CA LYS A 128 18.85 -12.39 21.75
C LYS A 128 17.41 -12.85 21.87
N VAL A 129 16.89 -13.56 20.88
CA VAL A 129 15.48 -13.95 20.81
C VAL A 129 15.36 -15.48 20.75
N THR A 130 14.40 -16.04 21.47
CA THR A 130 13.97 -17.43 21.30
C THR A 130 12.53 -17.42 20.79
N GLY A 131 12.25 -18.21 19.76
CA GLY A 131 10.90 -18.36 19.25
C GLY A 131 10.86 -18.99 17.86
N GLU A 132 9.83 -18.65 17.08
CA GLU A 132 9.55 -19.26 15.79
C GLU A 132 10.43 -18.68 14.68
N VAL A 133 10.98 -19.53 13.81
CA VAL A 133 11.73 -19.11 12.62
C VAL A 133 10.77 -18.92 11.47
N ILE A 134 10.76 -17.71 10.91
CA ILE A 134 10.04 -17.37 9.69
C ILE A 134 11.04 -17.24 8.56
N VAL A 135 10.78 -17.98 7.48
CA VAL A 135 11.56 -17.96 6.24
C VAL A 135 10.78 -17.17 5.21
N PHE A 136 11.45 -16.21 4.58
CA PHE A 136 10.90 -15.35 3.54
C PHE A 136 11.44 -15.77 2.17
N ASP A 137 10.67 -15.48 1.13
CA ASP A 137 11.05 -15.79 -0.26
C ASP A 137 12.18 -14.87 -0.76
N ASP A 138 12.21 -13.61 -0.29
CA ASP A 138 13.19 -12.61 -0.68
C ASP A 138 13.63 -11.72 0.49
N GLU A 139 14.68 -10.94 0.24
CA GLU A 139 15.27 -10.02 1.21
C GLU A 139 14.34 -8.88 1.60
N ASP A 140 13.55 -8.37 0.66
CA ASP A 140 12.69 -7.21 0.85
C ASP A 140 11.51 -7.54 1.78
N ARG A 141 10.92 -8.73 1.65
CA ARG A 141 9.88 -9.25 2.55
C ARG A 141 10.41 -9.35 3.98
N ARG A 142 11.58 -9.95 4.16
CA ARG A 142 12.25 -10.05 5.47
C ARG A 142 12.52 -8.65 6.05
N ASN A 143 12.98 -7.72 5.22
CA ASN A 143 13.28 -6.36 5.63
C ASN A 143 12.02 -5.60 6.04
N ALA A 144 10.92 -5.71 5.29
CA ALA A 144 9.63 -5.14 5.64
C ALA A 144 9.08 -5.71 6.96
N PHE A 145 9.15 -7.03 7.16
CA PHE A 145 8.75 -7.64 8.43
C PHE A 145 9.58 -7.13 9.60
N THR A 146 10.91 -7.03 9.43
CA THR A 146 11.80 -6.47 10.48
C THR A 146 11.45 -5.02 10.79
N ALA A 147 11.17 -4.21 9.76
CA ALA A 147 10.82 -2.81 9.92
C ALA A 147 9.47 -2.65 10.64
N PHE A 148 8.48 -3.47 10.31
CA PHE A 148 7.22 -3.55 11.03
C PHE A 148 7.42 -3.92 12.51
N ALA A 149 8.22 -4.95 12.78
CA ALA A 149 8.51 -5.39 14.14
C ALA A 149 9.17 -4.30 14.98
N ALA A 150 10.15 -3.59 14.41
CA ALA A 150 10.82 -2.47 15.07
C ALA A 150 9.86 -1.31 15.41
N ARG A 151 8.86 -1.04 14.57
CA ARG A 151 7.86 0.01 14.80
C ARG A 151 6.82 -0.38 15.86
N THR A 152 6.51 -1.67 15.98
CA THR A 152 5.45 -2.19 16.85
C THR A 152 5.95 -2.76 18.17
N GLY A 153 7.28 -2.80 18.38
CA GLY A 153 7.91 -3.32 19.59
C GLY A 153 8.07 -4.83 19.62
N VAL A 154 7.70 -5.53 18.55
CA VAL A 154 7.88 -6.98 18.41
C VAL A 154 9.36 -7.32 18.37
N GLN A 155 9.77 -8.25 19.23
CA GLN A 155 11.16 -8.69 19.30
C GLN A 155 11.46 -9.69 18.18
N VAL A 156 12.41 -9.32 17.32
CA VAL A 156 12.85 -10.14 16.20
C VAL A 156 14.36 -10.17 16.10
N GLU A 157 14.91 -11.31 15.67
CA GLU A 157 16.33 -11.48 15.40
C GLU A 157 16.54 -11.98 13.98
N ARG A 158 17.27 -11.21 13.17
CA ARG A 158 17.70 -11.68 11.84
C ARG A 158 18.73 -12.78 12.02
N VAL A 159 18.53 -13.88 11.32
CA VAL A 159 19.45 -15.02 11.33
C VAL A 159 20.02 -15.18 9.93
N LEU A 160 21.32 -15.48 9.85
CA LEU A 160 21.91 -15.98 8.62
C LEU A 160 21.34 -17.37 8.37
N GLY A 161 20.53 -17.52 7.31
CA GLY A 161 20.06 -18.83 6.88
C GLY A 161 21.21 -19.69 6.35
N GLU A 162 20.99 -21.01 6.27
CA GLU A 162 21.91 -21.95 5.61
C GLU A 162 21.47 -22.15 4.13
N GLY A 163 22.42 -22.11 3.20
CA GLY A 163 22.17 -22.35 1.76
C GLY A 163 21.40 -21.22 1.05
N ASP A 164 20.55 -21.58 0.08
CA ASP A 164 19.86 -20.65 -0.85
C ASP A 164 18.69 -19.84 -0.24
N ARG A 165 18.43 -19.93 1.08
CA ARG A 165 17.36 -19.17 1.74
C ARG A 165 17.88 -18.41 2.98
N PRO A 166 18.73 -17.38 2.79
CA PRO A 166 19.30 -16.61 3.89
C PRO A 166 18.30 -15.65 4.55
N TRP A 167 17.09 -15.52 4.00
CA TRP A 167 16.08 -14.55 4.44
C TRP A 167 15.24 -15.11 5.59
N GLN A 168 15.83 -15.14 6.79
CA GLN A 168 15.18 -15.72 7.97
C GLN A 168 15.17 -14.77 9.16
N VAL A 169 14.12 -14.86 9.98
CA VAL A 169 13.97 -14.11 11.23
C VAL A 169 13.45 -15.05 12.31
N ILE A 170 14.04 -14.99 13.51
CA ILE A 170 13.44 -15.57 14.72
C ILE A 170 12.52 -14.50 15.31
N VAL A 171 11.26 -14.86 15.50
CA VAL A 171 10.23 -14.02 16.12
C VAL A 171 9.98 -14.52 17.54
N ALA A 172 9.95 -13.61 18.51
CA ALA A 172 9.73 -13.96 19.91
C ALA A 172 8.35 -14.60 20.16
N ASP A 173 8.25 -15.39 21.22
CA ASP A 173 7.04 -16.15 21.60
C ASP A 173 5.83 -15.28 21.98
N ASP A 174 6.05 -14.01 22.31
CA ASP A 174 5.00 -13.05 22.61
C ASP A 174 4.32 -12.52 21.34
N TYR A 175 4.83 -12.87 20.16
CA TYR A 175 4.17 -12.55 18.90
C TYR A 175 2.92 -13.43 18.68
N PRO A 176 1.77 -12.84 18.32
CA PRO A 176 0.53 -13.61 18.14
C PRO A 176 0.67 -14.69 17.07
N ALA A 177 0.48 -15.96 17.46
CA ALA A 177 0.66 -17.11 16.58
C ALA A 177 -0.33 -17.14 15.40
N ASP A 178 -1.51 -16.53 15.57
CA ASP A 178 -2.53 -16.33 14.53
C ASP A 178 -2.10 -15.34 13.44
N ARG A 179 -1.04 -14.56 13.69
CA ARG A 179 -0.46 -13.62 12.74
C ARG A 179 0.79 -14.16 12.05
N LEU A 180 1.21 -15.39 12.36
CA LEU A 180 2.32 -16.04 11.69
C LEU A 180 1.81 -16.77 10.43
N PRO A 181 2.65 -16.86 9.38
CA PRO A 181 2.32 -17.64 8.19
C PRO A 181 2.18 -19.12 8.57
N GLU A 182 1.41 -19.88 7.78
CA GLU A 182 1.19 -21.30 8.04
C GLU A 182 2.46 -22.16 7.92
#